data_AF-A0A120K0K1-F1
#
_entry.id   AF-A0A120K0K1-F1
#
_cell.length_a   1.000
_cell.length_b   1.000
_cell.length_c   1.000
_cell.angle_alpha   90.00
_cell.angle_beta   90.00
_cell.angle_gamma   90.00
#
_symmetry.space_group_name_H-M   'P 1'
#
loop_
_entity.id
_entity.type
_entity.pdbx_description
1 polymer ?
#
loop_
_entity_poly.entity_id
_entity_poly.type
_entity_poly.pdbx_seq_one_letter_code
_entity_poly.pdbx_strand_id
1 'polypeptide(L)'
;MGNEITVDDVMEFQGIFSLMPAFVFEGVAKKKKNLTKKFESTIRAYLNSASEEDLNKIRRVLNTDIDELQVVMGEAYKKTNDKHFKVLANPKYKEFVELNFNELKMMMD
;
A
#
# COMPACT_ATOMS: atom_id res chain seq x y z
N MET A 1 2.50 2.98 23.43
CA MET A 1 2.45 3.59 22.09
C MET A 1 2.19 2.45 21.13
N GLY A 2 0.99 2.40 20.55
CA GLY A 2 0.60 1.27 19.69
C GLY A 2 1.38 1.32 18.39
N ASN A 3 2.21 0.31 18.14
CA ASN A 3 2.99 0.20 16.90
C ASN A 3 2.16 -0.36 15.73
N GLU A 4 0.90 -0.72 15.98
CA GLU A 4 -0.02 -1.35 15.02
C GLU A 4 -0.59 -0.31 14.06
N ILE A 5 -0.69 -0.64 12.77
CA ILE A 5 -1.31 0.25 11.78
C ILE A 5 -2.82 0.29 11.98
N THR A 6 -3.43 1.46 11.79
CA THR A 6 -4.87 1.66 11.99
C THR A 6 -5.61 1.93 10.69
N VAL A 7 -6.94 1.86 10.74
CA VAL A 7 -7.80 2.23 9.61
C VAL A 7 -7.58 3.69 9.19
N ASP A 8 -7.33 4.58 10.14
CA ASP A 8 -7.14 6.00 9.85
C ASP A 8 -5.81 6.22 9.12
N ASP A 9 -4.73 5.51 9.52
CA ASP A 9 -3.43 5.55 8.84
C ASP A 9 -3.55 5.16 7.35
N VAL A 10 -4.34 4.14 7.01
CA VAL A 10 -4.51 3.72 5.59
C VAL A 10 -5.48 4.62 4.82
N MET A 11 -6.43 5.25 5.51
CA MET A 11 -7.39 6.18 4.91
C MET A 11 -6.75 7.51 4.49
N GLU A 12 -5.65 7.93 5.13
CA GLU A 12 -4.87 9.10 4.68
C GLU A 12 -4.46 9.00 3.20
N PHE A 13 -4.25 7.77 2.71
CA PHE A 13 -3.84 7.50 1.33
C PHE A 13 -4.99 7.25 0.36
N GLN A 14 -6.25 7.29 0.83
CA GLN A 14 -7.42 6.98 0.00
C GLN A 14 -7.51 7.88 -1.24
N GLY A 15 -7.08 9.14 -1.14
CA GLY A 15 -7.09 10.08 -2.27
C GLY A 15 -6.31 9.59 -3.50
N ILE A 16 -5.28 8.77 -3.30
CA ILE A 16 -4.44 8.20 -4.39
C ILE A 16 -5.26 7.26 -5.28
N PHE A 17 -6.29 6.61 -4.72
CA PHE A 17 -7.16 5.71 -5.46
C PHE A 17 -8.02 6.39 -6.51
N SER A 18 -8.11 7.73 -6.49
CA SER A 18 -8.74 8.50 -7.58
C SER A 18 -7.95 8.44 -8.89
N LEU A 19 -6.64 8.14 -8.84
CA LEU A 19 -5.76 8.15 -10.00
C LEU A 19 -5.96 6.95 -10.94
N MET A 20 -6.62 5.89 -10.46
CA MET A 20 -6.83 4.67 -11.23
C MET A 20 -8.15 4.02 -10.83
N PRO A 21 -9.00 3.59 -11.78
CA PRO A 21 -10.20 2.84 -11.44
C PRO A 21 -9.90 1.48 -10.79
N ALA A 22 -10.71 1.07 -9.83
CA ALA A 22 -10.50 -0.17 -9.06
C ALA A 22 -10.41 -1.44 -9.91
N PHE A 23 -11.12 -1.53 -11.04
CA PHE A 23 -11.04 -2.69 -11.93
C PHE A 23 -9.68 -2.79 -12.65
N VAL A 24 -9.05 -1.65 -12.94
CA VAL A 24 -7.70 -1.60 -13.52
C VAL A 24 -6.70 -2.02 -12.45
N PHE A 25 -6.84 -1.48 -11.24
CA PHE A 25 -6.00 -1.85 -10.10
C PHE A 25 -6.07 -3.34 -9.79
N GLU A 26 -7.27 -3.93 -9.76
CA GLU A 26 -7.44 -5.37 -9.59
C GLU A 26 -6.78 -6.17 -10.73
N GLY A 27 -6.86 -5.70 -11.97
CA GLY A 27 -6.18 -6.32 -13.11
C GLY A 27 -4.65 -6.32 -12.98
N VAL A 28 -4.07 -5.30 -12.36
CA VAL A 28 -2.65 -5.24 -12.02
C VAL A 28 -2.32 -6.25 -10.91
N ALA A 29 -3.11 -6.28 -9.85
CA ALA A 29 -2.93 -7.21 -8.73
C ALA A 29 -3.01 -8.67 -9.17
N LYS A 30 -3.98 -9.02 -10.02
CA LYS A 30 -4.15 -10.36 -10.62
C LYS A 30 -2.91 -10.82 -11.39
N LYS A 31 -2.22 -9.89 -12.05
CA LYS A 31 -1.02 -10.16 -12.85
C LYS A 31 0.26 -10.15 -12.01
N LYS A 32 0.16 -9.96 -10.68
CA LYS A 32 1.30 -9.84 -9.75
C LYS A 32 2.37 -8.88 -10.28
N LYS A 33 1.95 -7.77 -10.88
CA LYS A 33 2.90 -6.81 -11.46
C LYS A 33 3.67 -6.11 -10.34
N ASN A 34 4.97 -5.94 -10.54
CA ASN A 34 5.74 -5.05 -9.70
C ASN A 34 5.51 -3.58 -10.11
N LEU A 35 4.61 -2.91 -9.41
CA LEU A 35 4.35 -1.48 -9.58
C LEU A 35 5.52 -0.65 -9.06
N THR A 36 6.13 -1.05 -7.94
CA THR A 36 7.30 -0.37 -7.38
C THR A 36 8.41 -0.28 -8.43
N LYS A 37 8.75 -1.39 -9.09
CA LYS A 37 9.70 -1.43 -10.20
C LYS A 37 9.29 -0.55 -11.38
N LYS A 38 8.02 -0.66 -11.78
CA LYS A 38 7.49 0.07 -12.93
C LYS A 38 7.59 1.59 -12.74
N PHE A 39 7.42 2.06 -11.51
CA PHE A 39 7.42 3.47 -11.15
C PHE A 39 8.65 3.89 -10.35
N GLU A 40 9.72 3.10 -10.40
CA GLU A 40 10.92 3.27 -9.57
C GLU A 40 11.46 4.70 -9.62
N SER A 41 11.59 5.30 -10.80
CA SER A 41 12.11 6.67 -10.94
C SER A 41 11.25 7.71 -10.21
N THR A 42 9.92 7.56 -10.26
CA THR A 42 8.98 8.46 -9.59
C THR A 42 9.02 8.25 -8.08
N ILE A 43 9.09 6.99 -7.64
CA ILE A 43 9.18 6.63 -6.22
C ILE A 43 10.47 7.16 -5.61
N ARG A 44 11.62 6.96 -6.26
CA ARG A 44 12.91 7.51 -5.79
C ARG A 44 12.90 9.02 -5.73
N ALA A 45 12.30 9.70 -6.72
CA ALA A 45 12.19 11.16 -6.71
C ALA A 45 11.36 11.65 -5.51
N TYR A 46 10.28 10.96 -5.16
CA TYR A 46 9.49 11.26 -3.95
C TYR A 46 10.27 10.94 -2.67
N LEU A 47 10.88 9.75 -2.56
CA LEU A 47 11.66 9.35 -1.37
C LEU A 47 12.80 10.33 -1.07
N ASN A 48 13.44 10.89 -2.09
CA ASN A 48 14.50 11.88 -1.95
C ASN A 48 14.02 13.27 -1.48
N SER A 49 12.74 13.60 -1.67
CA SER A 49 12.16 14.91 -1.30
C SER A 49 11.17 14.83 -0.14
N ALA A 50 10.82 13.62 0.31
CA ALA A 50 9.91 13.36 1.41
C ALA A 50 10.49 13.85 2.75
N SER A 51 9.61 14.28 3.65
CA SER A 51 10.01 14.62 5.01
C SER A 51 10.33 13.36 5.81
N GLU A 52 11.11 13.50 6.90
CA GLU A 52 11.33 12.38 7.84
C GLU A 52 10.03 11.84 8.43
N GLU A 53 9.02 12.70 8.62
CA GLU A 53 7.70 12.26 9.06
C GLU A 53 7.05 11.31 8.04
N ASP A 54 7.06 11.68 6.77
CA ASP A 54 6.50 10.87 5.69
C ASP A 54 7.26 9.54 5.54
N LEU A 55 8.59 9.59 5.58
CA LEU A 55 9.43 8.39 5.51
C LEU A 55 9.15 7.45 6.70
N ASN A 56 8.93 7.98 7.89
CA ASN A 56 8.59 7.17 9.07
C ASN A 56 7.20 6.55 8.96
N LYS A 57 6.21 7.26 8.39
CA LYS A 57 4.89 6.68 8.08
C LYS A 57 5.02 5.51 7.09
N ILE A 58 5.79 5.69 6.02
CA ILE A 58 6.02 4.64 5.03
C ILE A 58 6.73 3.44 5.66
N ARG A 59 7.79 3.65 6.44
CA ARG A 59 8.51 2.58 7.16
C ARG A 59 7.57 1.79 8.08
N ARG A 60 6.68 2.48 8.81
CA ARG A 60 5.71 1.83 9.70
C ARG A 60 4.77 0.91 8.92
N VAL A 61 4.21 1.39 7.81
CA VAL A 61 3.37 0.57 6.91
C VAL A 61 4.15 -0.63 6.39
N LEU A 62 5.37 -0.42 5.88
CA LEU A 62 6.20 -1.49 5.31
C LEU A 62 6.60 -2.55 6.33
N ASN A 63 6.76 -2.18 7.60
CA ASN A 63 7.13 -3.11 8.67
C ASN A 63 5.93 -3.81 9.32
N THR A 64 4.71 -3.49 8.90
CA THR A 64 3.50 -4.21 9.34
C THR A 64 3.47 -5.60 8.71
N ASP A 65 3.01 -6.60 9.45
CA ASP A 65 2.72 -7.91 8.88
C ASP A 65 1.65 -7.78 7.78
N ILE A 66 1.81 -8.53 6.70
CA ILE A 66 0.89 -8.40 5.56
C ILE A 66 -0.52 -8.89 5.91
N ASP A 67 -0.66 -9.94 6.72
CA ASP A 67 -1.99 -10.42 7.11
C ASP A 67 -2.69 -9.39 8.00
N GLU A 68 -1.97 -8.77 8.94
CA GLU A 68 -2.46 -7.65 9.75
C GLU A 68 -2.89 -6.47 8.86
N LEU A 69 -2.03 -6.05 7.92
CA LEU A 69 -2.34 -4.98 6.98
C LEU A 69 -3.60 -5.30 6.17
N GLN A 70 -3.77 -6.53 5.69
CA GLN A 70 -4.94 -6.94 4.93
C GLN A 70 -6.23 -6.92 5.77
N VAL A 71 -6.15 -7.20 7.07
CA VAL A 71 -7.27 -7.02 8.00
C VAL A 71 -7.66 -5.54 8.07
N VAL A 72 -6.70 -4.64 8.27
CA VAL A 72 -6.95 -3.19 8.36
C VAL A 72 -7.54 -2.64 7.05
N MET A 73 -7.02 -3.09 5.90
CA MET A 73 -7.60 -2.75 4.59
C MET A 73 -9.05 -3.25 4.46
N GLY A 74 -9.36 -4.41 5.03
CA GLY A 74 -10.71 -4.97 5.06
C GLY A 74 -11.68 -4.12 5.89
N GLU A 75 -11.21 -3.57 7.01
CA GLU A 75 -11.99 -2.64 7.83
C GLU A 75 -12.17 -1.29 7.14
N ALA A 76 -11.13 -0.75 6.50
CA ALA A 76 -11.22 0.46 5.68
C ALA A 76 -12.24 0.30 4.54
N TYR A 77 -12.29 -0.86 3.90
CA TYR A 77 -13.31 -1.17 2.90
C TYR A 77 -14.72 -1.15 3.50
N LYS A 78 -14.94 -1.74 4.68
CA LYS A 78 -16.26 -1.72 5.35
C LYS A 78 -16.73 -0.29 5.64
N LYS A 79 -15.82 0.62 6.01
CA LYS A 79 -16.15 2.02 6.29
C LYS A 79 -16.40 2.86 5.04
N THR A 80 -15.61 2.67 3.99
CA THR A 80 -15.59 3.57 2.82
C THR A 80 -16.34 3.02 1.61
N ASN A 81 -16.56 1.70 1.56
CA ASN A 81 -16.98 0.95 0.38
C ASN A 81 -16.03 1.12 -0.84
N ASP A 82 -14.79 1.59 -0.63
CA ASP A 82 -13.82 1.76 -1.70
C ASP A 82 -13.25 0.41 -2.15
N LYS A 83 -13.45 0.09 -3.43
CA LYS A 83 -13.05 -1.19 -4.01
C LYS A 83 -11.54 -1.40 -4.05
N HIS A 84 -10.72 -0.35 -3.94
CA HIS A 84 -9.27 -0.49 -3.85
C HIS A 84 -8.85 -1.14 -2.53
N PHE A 85 -9.44 -0.71 -1.42
CA PHE A 85 -9.25 -1.37 -0.12
C PHE A 85 -9.71 -2.81 -0.17
N LYS A 86 -10.82 -3.12 -0.86
CA LYS A 86 -11.25 -4.51 -1.07
C LYS A 86 -10.21 -5.36 -1.81
N VAL A 87 -9.52 -4.79 -2.81
CA VAL A 87 -8.45 -5.50 -3.52
C VAL A 87 -7.27 -5.71 -2.58
N LEU A 88 -6.80 -4.67 -1.89
CA LEU A 88 -5.67 -4.79 -0.96
C LEU A 88 -5.94 -5.77 0.20
N ALA A 89 -7.17 -5.82 0.70
CA ALA A 89 -7.60 -6.72 1.77
C ALA A 89 -7.73 -8.19 1.37
N ASN A 90 -7.73 -8.51 0.07
CA ASN A 90 -8.02 -9.86 -0.40
C ASN A 90 -6.77 -10.77 -0.27
N PRO A 91 -6.81 -11.86 0.51
CA PRO A 91 -5.67 -12.76 0.68
C PRO A 91 -5.13 -13.35 -0.64
N LYS A 92 -5.99 -13.46 -1.66
CA LYS A 92 -5.58 -13.87 -3.02
C LYS A 92 -4.49 -12.98 -3.62
N TYR A 93 -4.41 -11.71 -3.20
CA TYR A 93 -3.44 -10.75 -3.69
C TYR A 93 -2.28 -10.51 -2.72
N LYS A 94 -2.12 -11.34 -1.68
CA LYS A 94 -1.03 -11.25 -0.70
C LYS A 94 0.35 -11.18 -1.37
N GLU A 95 0.64 -12.09 -2.30
CA GLU A 95 1.91 -12.08 -3.04
C GLU A 95 2.15 -10.79 -3.83
N PHE A 96 1.10 -10.17 -4.36
CA PHE A 96 1.23 -8.88 -5.06
C PHE A 96 1.61 -7.77 -4.08
N VAL A 97 1.01 -7.75 -2.89
CA VAL A 97 1.35 -6.77 -1.84
C VAL A 97 2.79 -7.00 -1.36
N GLU A 98 3.15 -8.24 -1.01
CA GLU A 98 4.50 -8.62 -0.58
C GLU A 98 5.57 -8.23 -1.59
N LEU A 99 5.35 -8.53 -2.87
CA LEU A 99 6.28 -8.19 -3.95
C LEU A 99 6.58 -6.69 -4.00
N ASN A 100 5.53 -5.87 -3.95
CA ASN A 100 5.68 -4.41 -4.03
C ASN A 100 6.26 -3.82 -2.75
N PHE A 101 5.91 -4.37 -1.58
CA PHE A 101 6.44 -3.98 -0.27
C PHE A 101 7.94 -4.26 -0.17
N ASN A 102 8.35 -5.47 -0.52
CA ASN A 102 9.76 -5.87 -0.48
C ASN A 102 10.59 -5.01 -1.43
N GLU A 103 10.09 -4.74 -2.63
CA GLU A 103 10.79 -3.86 -3.57
C GLU A 103 10.86 -2.40 -3.06
N LEU A 104 9.84 -1.91 -2.35
CA LEU A 104 9.89 -0.57 -1.78
C LEU A 104 10.87 -0.49 -0.59
N LYS A 105 10.92 -1.52 0.26
CA LYS A 105 11.93 -1.64 1.34
C LYS A 105 13.35 -1.55 0.79
N MET A 106 13.64 -2.33 -0.26
CA MET A 106 14.95 -2.30 -0.94
C MET A 106 15.32 -0.93 -1.54
N MET A 107 14.35 -0.03 -1.77
CA MET A 107 14.64 1.34 -2.24
C MET A 107 14.89 2.33 -1.11
N MET A 108 14.49 1.99 0.12
CA MET A 108 14.60 2.84 1.31
C MET A 108 15.76 2.46 2.22
N ASP A 109 16.30 1.25 2.05
CA ASP A 109 17.58 0.77 2.63
C ASP A 109 18.78 1.31 1.83
#